data_AF-A0A960WJK6-F1
#
_entry.id   AF-A0A960WJK6-F1
#
_cell.length_a   1.000
_cell.length_b   1.000
_cell.length_c   1.000
_cell.angle_alpha   90.00
_cell.angle_beta   90.00
_cell.angle_gamma   90.00
#
_symmetry.space_group_name_H-M   'P 1'
#
loop_
_entity.id
_entity.type
_entity.pdbx_description
1 polymer ?
#
loop_
_entity_poly.entity_id
_entity_poly.type
_entity_poly.pdbx_seq_one_letter_code
_entity_poly.pdbx_strand_id
1 'polypeptide(L)'
;MRAPLCAAFLLIFVTLLCRFVQRDDYIVSDDLPYRSGLLENHLFAGKPKVLAYPDLGLVLANSQILRLTKNQEVDIREKAAFCENQTASIKKAIKEREMELKGKVASAQLKGDLSELAPQLNQIESIRSQWLLDHTKCYKEGLQLLSFAQLAEWLPIENLMRPLPELE
;
A
#
# COMPACT_ATOMS: atom_id res chain seq x y z
N MET A 1 22.34 -16.26 -42.21
CA MET A 1 22.33 -16.80 -40.84
C MET A 1 22.14 -15.62 -39.89
N ARG A 2 20.89 -15.20 -39.67
CA ARG A 2 20.08 -15.37 -38.44
C ARG A 2 20.83 -15.00 -37.15
N ALA A 3 20.40 -13.86 -36.61
CA ALA A 3 20.91 -13.17 -35.43
C ALA A 3 20.69 -13.94 -34.12
N PRO A 4 21.63 -13.84 -33.14
CA PRO A 4 21.37 -14.18 -31.76
C PRO A 4 21.57 -12.97 -30.83
N LEU A 5 21.02 -11.79 -31.18
CA LEU A 5 21.10 -10.60 -30.31
C LEU A 5 19.75 -10.19 -29.68
N CYS A 6 18.63 -10.75 -30.15
CA CYS A 6 17.30 -10.45 -29.57
C CYS A 6 16.96 -11.27 -28.31
N ALA A 7 17.60 -12.42 -28.08
CA ALA A 7 17.21 -13.30 -26.98
C ALA A 7 17.78 -12.88 -25.61
N ALA A 8 18.92 -12.18 -25.58
CA ALA A 8 19.56 -11.76 -24.33
C ALA A 8 18.89 -10.53 -23.70
N PHE A 9 18.35 -9.61 -24.51
CA PHE A 9 17.69 -8.40 -24.02
C PHE A 9 16.27 -8.65 -23.49
N LEU A 10 15.57 -9.63 -24.04
CA LEU A 10 14.20 -10.00 -23.64
C LEU A 10 14.16 -10.75 -22.30
N LEU A 11 15.22 -11.47 -21.93
CA LEU A 11 15.30 -12.17 -20.64
C LEU A 11 15.57 -11.23 -19.45
N ILE A 12 16.27 -10.11 -19.67
CA ILE A 12 16.54 -9.12 -18.61
C ILE A 12 15.29 -8.26 -18.33
N PHE A 13 14.51 -7.92 -19.38
CA PHE A 13 13.28 -7.13 -19.21
C PHE A 13 12.13 -7.92 -18.60
N VAL A 14 12.03 -9.23 -18.83
CA VAL A 14 10.96 -10.07 -18.26
C VAL A 14 11.20 -10.38 -16.77
N THR A 15 12.45 -10.36 -16.29
CA THR A 15 12.73 -10.45 -14.84
C THR A 15 12.55 -9.14 -14.07
N LEU A 16 12.60 -7.99 -14.76
CA LEU A 16 12.42 -6.67 -14.15
C LEU A 16 10.96 -6.34 -13.76
N LEU A 17 9.98 -7.11 -14.24
CA LEU A 17 8.55 -6.79 -14.08
C LEU A 17 7.77 -7.73 -13.14
N CYS A 18 8.40 -8.77 -12.56
CA CYS A 18 7.65 -9.80 -11.83
C CYS A 18 8.03 -10.05 -10.37
N ARG A 19 9.01 -9.38 -9.80
CA ARG A 19 9.18 -9.35 -8.34
C ARG A 19 9.67 -7.97 -7.97
N PHE A 20 8.99 -7.35 -7.01
CA PHE A 20 9.65 -6.42 -6.10
C PHE A 20 11.03 -7.03 -5.81
N VAL A 21 12.11 -6.33 -6.14
CA VAL A 21 13.44 -6.75 -5.69
C VAL A 21 13.36 -6.65 -4.17
N GLN A 22 12.94 -7.75 -3.55
CA GLN A 22 12.92 -7.92 -2.13
C GLN A 22 14.38 -7.82 -1.76
N ARG A 23 14.74 -6.67 -1.20
CA ARG A 23 16.03 -6.52 -0.57
C ARG A 23 16.03 -7.53 0.57
N ASP A 24 16.86 -8.57 0.47
CA ASP A 24 16.87 -9.71 1.41
C ASP A 24 17.10 -9.27 2.86
N ASP A 25 17.66 -8.06 3.04
CA ASP A 25 17.85 -7.43 4.32
C ASP A 25 16.57 -6.84 4.93
N TYR A 26 15.50 -6.55 4.17
CA TYR A 26 14.27 -5.94 4.68
C TYR A 26 13.06 -6.88 4.69
N ILE A 27 12.28 -6.78 5.77
CA ILE A 27 11.01 -7.47 5.93
C ILE A 27 9.90 -6.63 5.29
N VAL A 28 9.26 -7.17 4.24
CA VAL A 28 8.17 -6.54 3.49
C VAL A 28 6.91 -7.44 3.46
N SER A 29 6.66 -8.18 4.55
CA SER A 29 5.52 -9.11 4.68
C SER A 29 4.23 -8.38 5.04
N ASP A 30 3.10 -8.73 4.43
CA ASP A 30 1.75 -8.26 4.76
C ASP A 30 1.19 -8.80 6.09
N ASP A 31 1.74 -9.89 6.62
CA ASP A 31 1.30 -10.56 7.86
C ASP A 31 1.80 -9.88 9.16
N LEU A 32 2.31 -8.66 9.07
CA LEU A 32 2.85 -7.90 10.20
C LEU A 32 1.74 -7.14 10.95
N PRO A 33 1.93 -6.79 12.24
CA PRO A 33 1.01 -5.90 12.94
C PRO A 33 1.09 -4.45 12.40
N TYR A 34 0.01 -3.69 12.59
CA TYR A 34 -0.08 -2.24 12.33
C TYR A 34 0.15 -1.81 10.87
N ARG A 35 -0.51 -2.50 9.94
CA ARG A 35 -0.34 -2.29 8.50
C ARG A 35 -1.31 -1.29 7.93
N SER A 36 -1.20 -0.04 8.41
CA SER A 36 -2.10 1.04 8.02
C SER A 36 -2.02 1.34 6.52
N GLY A 37 -0.88 1.07 5.88
CA GLY A 37 -0.65 1.24 4.44
C GLY A 37 -1.12 0.09 3.55
N LEU A 38 -1.76 -0.95 4.08
CA LEU A 38 -2.37 -2.02 3.27
C LEU A 38 -3.85 -1.78 3.02
N LEU A 39 -4.24 -1.76 1.75
CA LEU A 39 -5.64 -1.67 1.33
C LEU A 39 -5.99 -2.82 0.37
N GLU A 40 -7.00 -3.61 0.72
CA GLU A 40 -7.57 -4.61 -0.17
C GLU A 40 -8.52 -3.96 -1.18
N ASN A 41 -8.39 -4.30 -2.46
CA ASN A 41 -9.35 -3.92 -3.50
C ASN A 41 -10.17 -5.14 -3.92
N HIS A 42 -11.47 -5.09 -3.61
CA HIS A 42 -12.46 -6.15 -3.80
C HIS A 42 -13.30 -6.02 -5.07
N LEU A 43 -13.14 -4.94 -5.85
CA LEU A 43 -13.98 -4.66 -7.03
C LEU A 43 -13.83 -5.70 -8.15
N PHE A 44 -12.70 -6.40 -8.21
CA PHE A 44 -12.43 -7.41 -9.24
C PHE A 44 -12.94 -8.80 -8.84
N ALA A 45 -13.23 -9.63 -9.85
CA ALA A 45 -13.53 -11.04 -9.64
C ALA A 45 -12.28 -11.79 -9.14
N GLY A 46 -12.46 -12.74 -8.21
CA GLY A 46 -11.36 -13.51 -7.62
C GLY A 46 -10.84 -12.94 -6.29
N LYS A 47 -9.57 -13.23 -5.99
CA LYS A 47 -8.92 -12.78 -4.74
C LYS A 47 -8.75 -11.26 -4.73
N PRO A 48 -8.93 -10.59 -3.58
CA PRO A 48 -8.69 -9.15 -3.48
C PRO A 48 -7.26 -8.81 -3.89
N LYS A 49 -7.09 -7.69 -4.60
CA LYS A 49 -5.76 -7.17 -4.93
C LYS A 49 -5.30 -6.28 -3.77
N VAL A 50 -4.19 -6.64 -3.13
CA VAL A 50 -3.59 -5.82 -2.07
C VAL A 50 -2.81 -4.66 -2.70
N LEU A 51 -3.13 -3.45 -2.26
CA LEU A 51 -2.40 -2.22 -2.57
C LEU A 51 -1.54 -1.88 -1.36
N ALA A 52 -0.22 -1.93 -1.53
CA ALA A 52 0.74 -1.66 -0.46
C ALA A 52 1.36 -0.27 -0.60
N TYR A 53 1.20 0.53 0.44
CA TYR A 53 1.81 1.84 0.64
C TYR A 53 2.80 1.78 1.81
N PRO A 54 3.79 2.68 1.86
CA PRO A 54 4.67 2.82 3.02
C PRO A 54 3.88 3.05 4.30
N ASP A 55 4.27 2.38 5.39
CA ASP A 55 3.63 2.54 6.70
C ASP A 55 4.62 2.35 7.86
N LEU A 56 4.23 2.80 9.05
CA LEU A 56 5.07 2.72 10.25
C LEU A 56 5.21 1.30 10.79
N GLY A 57 4.28 0.40 10.47
CA GLY A 57 4.39 -1.02 10.81
C GLY A 57 5.59 -1.67 10.10
N LEU A 58 5.82 -1.32 8.84
CA LEU A 58 7.01 -1.74 8.10
C LEU A 58 8.29 -1.10 8.64
N VAL A 59 8.28 0.18 9.01
CA VAL A 59 9.44 0.82 9.66
C VAL A 59 9.79 0.06 10.95
N LEU A 60 8.79 -0.26 11.76
CA LEU A 60 8.97 -1.02 13.00
C LEU A 60 9.49 -2.44 12.77
N ALA A 61 8.97 -3.13 11.75
CA ALA A 61 9.44 -4.48 11.40
C ALA A 61 10.90 -4.52 10.95
N ASN A 62 11.43 -3.38 10.50
CA ASN A 62 12.81 -3.21 10.07
C ASN A 62 13.66 -2.47 11.11
N SER A 63 13.26 -2.49 12.40
CA SER A 63 13.92 -1.72 13.46
C SER A 63 15.40 -2.03 13.63
N GLN A 64 15.79 -3.30 13.47
CA GLN A 64 17.17 -3.75 13.62
C GLN A 64 18.07 -3.22 12.50
N ILE A 65 17.57 -3.22 11.27
CA ILE A 65 18.30 -2.72 10.08
C ILE A 65 18.48 -1.21 10.22
N LEU A 66 17.40 -0.50 10.57
CA LEU A 66 17.39 0.96 10.81
C LEU A 66 18.05 1.36 12.15
N ARG A 67 18.53 0.39 12.94
CA ARG A 67 19.19 0.62 14.24
C ARG A 67 18.38 1.55 15.15
N LEU A 68 17.08 1.33 15.23
CA LEU A 68 16.21 2.14 16.08
C LEU A 68 16.60 1.96 17.55
N THR A 69 16.65 3.05 18.29
CA THR A 69 16.79 2.99 19.75
C THR A 69 15.53 2.39 20.37
N LYS A 70 15.63 1.88 21.60
CA LYS A 70 14.46 1.31 22.28
C LYS A 70 13.32 2.32 22.48
N ASN A 71 13.65 3.60 22.70
CA ASN A 71 12.63 4.64 22.80
C ASN A 71 11.95 4.87 21.43
N GLN A 72 12.73 4.96 20.34
CA GLN A 72 12.16 5.08 18.99
C GLN A 72 11.28 3.88 18.62
N GLU A 73 11.67 2.65 18.97
CA GLU A 73 10.84 1.46 18.74
C GLU A 73 9.48 1.55 19.46
N VAL A 74 9.45 2.09 20.68
CA VAL A 74 8.21 2.31 21.44
C VAL A 74 7.38 3.40 20.78
N ASP A 75 7.96 4.58 20.53
CA ASP A 75 7.26 5.73 19.95
C ASP A 75 6.67 5.41 18.57
N ILE A 76 7.44 4.73 17.71
CA ILE A 76 6.98 4.30 16.38
C ILE A 76 5.89 3.26 16.49
N ARG A 77 5.98 2.31 17.43
CA ARG A 77 4.93 1.31 17.65
C ARG A 77 3.62 1.96 18.08
N GLU A 78 3.68 2.89 19.02
CA GLU A 78 2.49 3.62 19.49
C GLU A 78 1.87 4.44 18.35
N LYS A 79 2.70 5.14 17.57
CA LYS A 79 2.22 5.88 16.39
C LYS A 79 1.65 4.95 15.32
N ALA A 80 2.28 3.81 15.05
CA ALA A 80 1.78 2.83 14.08
C ALA A 80 0.41 2.25 14.52
N ALA A 81 0.26 1.89 15.79
CA ALA A 81 -1.00 1.43 16.35
C ALA A 81 -2.09 2.50 16.26
N PHE A 82 -1.73 3.76 16.53
CA PHE A 82 -2.63 4.89 16.36
C PHE A 82 -3.07 5.06 14.89
N CYS A 83 -2.14 5.05 13.93
CA CYS A 83 -2.48 5.14 12.50
C CYS A 83 -3.39 3.99 12.03
N GLU A 84 -3.13 2.76 12.49
CA GLU A 84 -3.98 1.60 12.19
C GLU A 84 -5.38 1.81 12.74
N ASN A 85 -5.51 2.21 14.02
CA ASN A 85 -6.81 2.45 14.64
C ASN A 85 -7.61 3.57 13.94
N GLN A 86 -6.96 4.64 13.51
CA GLN A 86 -7.62 5.71 12.76
C GLN A 86 -8.13 5.25 11.40
N THR A 87 -7.36 4.42 10.70
CA THR A 87 -7.65 4.04 9.32
C THR A 87 -8.52 2.78 9.21
N ALA A 88 -8.58 1.94 10.25
CA ALA A 88 -9.31 0.67 10.24
C ALA A 88 -10.81 0.82 9.91
N SER A 89 -11.48 1.82 10.49
CA SER A 89 -12.90 2.08 10.22
C SER A 89 -13.13 2.51 8.77
N ILE A 90 -12.24 3.33 8.20
CA ILE A 90 -12.32 3.80 6.82
C ILE A 90 -12.05 2.65 5.84
N LYS A 91 -11.01 1.83 6.09
CA LYS A 91 -10.74 0.62 5.29
C LYS A 91 -11.94 -0.33 5.27
N LYS A 92 -12.58 -0.51 6.43
CA LYS A 92 -13.81 -1.31 6.54
C LYS A 92 -14.94 -0.71 5.69
N ALA A 93 -15.15 0.60 5.77
CA ALA A 93 -16.18 1.29 4.97
C ALA A 93 -15.90 1.17 3.45
N ILE A 94 -14.64 1.29 3.03
CA ILE A 94 -14.22 1.07 1.64
C ILE A 94 -14.59 -0.35 1.20
N LYS A 95 -14.21 -1.35 1.99
CA LYS A 95 -14.50 -2.77 1.71
C LYS A 95 -16.00 -3.04 1.59
N GLU A 96 -16.80 -2.53 2.51
CA GLU A 96 -18.26 -2.68 2.48
C GLU A 96 -18.86 -2.10 1.19
N ARG A 97 -18.44 -0.89 0.79
CA ARG A 97 -18.92 -0.23 -0.44
C ARG A 97 -18.45 -0.92 -1.70
N GLU A 98 -17.22 -1.43 -1.74
CA GLU A 98 -16.72 -2.22 -2.86
C GLU A 98 -17.50 -3.52 -3.05
N MET A 99 -17.83 -4.20 -1.94
CA MET A 99 -18.65 -5.42 -1.97
C MET A 99 -20.09 -5.13 -2.41
N GLU A 100 -20.67 -4.01 -1.96
CA GLU A 100 -21.98 -3.55 -2.43
C GLU A 100 -21.96 -3.26 -3.95
N LEU A 101 -20.96 -2.51 -4.41
CA LEU A 101 -20.79 -2.17 -5.82
C LEU A 101 -20.59 -3.44 -6.66
N LYS A 102 -19.79 -4.39 -6.20
CA LYS A 102 -19.59 -5.68 -6.88
C LYS A 102 -20.91 -6.46 -7.05
N GLY A 103 -21.78 -6.46 -6.03
CA GLY A 103 -23.12 -7.05 -6.14
C GLY A 103 -24.01 -6.34 -7.17
N LYS A 104 -23.92 -5.01 -7.24
CA LYS A 104 -24.63 -4.20 -8.24
C LYS A 104 -24.08 -4.39 -9.65
N VAL A 105 -22.76 -4.51 -9.82
CA VAL A 105 -22.13 -4.84 -11.12
C VAL A 105 -22.69 -6.15 -11.65
N ALA A 106 -22.75 -7.20 -10.83
CA ALA A 106 -23.31 -8.49 -11.23
C ALA A 106 -24.78 -8.36 -11.70
N SER A 107 -25.54 -7.46 -11.08
CA SER A 107 -26.95 -7.20 -11.43
C SER A 107 -27.12 -6.29 -12.65
N ALA A 108 -26.24 -5.29 -12.82
CA ALA A 108 -26.26 -4.31 -13.91
C ALA A 108 -25.72 -4.90 -15.22
N GLN A 109 -24.75 -5.81 -15.16
CA GLN A 109 -24.27 -6.58 -16.31
C GLN A 109 -25.40 -7.36 -17.00
N LEU A 110 -26.39 -7.83 -16.24
CA LEU A 110 -27.58 -8.50 -16.79
C LEU A 110 -28.53 -7.52 -17.51
N LYS A 111 -28.47 -6.23 -17.18
CA LYS A 111 -29.34 -5.17 -17.74
C LYS A 111 -28.69 -4.36 -18.86
N GLY A 112 -27.36 -4.44 -19.02
CA GLY A 112 -26.62 -3.79 -20.11
C GLY A 112 -26.34 -2.30 -19.94
N ASP A 113 -26.61 -1.72 -18.76
CA ASP A 113 -26.31 -0.31 -18.44
C ASP A 113 -25.45 -0.22 -17.17
N LEU A 114 -24.23 0.30 -17.31
CA LEU A 114 -23.25 0.48 -16.22
C LEU A 114 -23.17 1.94 -15.75
N SER A 115 -23.89 2.87 -16.38
CA SER A 115 -23.84 4.29 -16.06
C SER A 115 -24.31 4.57 -14.62
N GLU A 116 -25.26 3.78 -14.12
CA GLU A 116 -25.79 3.84 -12.75
C GLU A 116 -24.73 3.52 -11.67
N LEU A 117 -23.59 2.93 -12.06
CA LEU A 117 -22.52 2.54 -11.14
C LEU A 117 -21.49 3.65 -10.92
N ALA A 118 -21.40 4.62 -11.83
CA ALA A 118 -20.40 5.69 -11.78
C ALA A 118 -20.45 6.51 -10.47
N PRO A 119 -21.63 6.93 -9.95
CA PRO A 119 -21.69 7.67 -8.69
C PRO A 119 -21.15 6.89 -7.50
N GLN A 120 -21.37 5.57 -7.48
CA GLN A 120 -20.93 4.68 -6.39
C GLN A 120 -19.42 4.44 -6.46
N LEU A 121 -18.88 4.29 -7.68
CA LEU A 121 -17.44 4.22 -7.89
C LEU A 121 -16.75 5.51 -7.44
N ASN A 122 -17.27 6.67 -7.85
CA ASN A 122 -16.74 7.98 -7.44
C ASN A 122 -16.76 8.14 -5.91
N GLN A 123 -17.81 7.66 -5.24
CA GLN A 123 -17.88 7.69 -3.78
C GLN A 123 -16.78 6.82 -3.14
N ILE A 124 -16.55 5.60 -3.65
CA ILE A 124 -15.47 4.72 -3.18
C ILE A 124 -14.11 5.39 -3.38
N GLU A 125 -13.87 5.96 -4.55
CA GLU A 125 -12.62 6.66 -4.86
C GLU A 125 -12.40 7.88 -3.97
N SER A 126 -13.44 8.63 -3.65
CA SER A 126 -13.38 9.74 -2.69
C SER A 126 -12.97 9.26 -1.29
N ILE A 127 -13.59 8.19 -0.78
CA ILE A 127 -13.24 7.65 0.54
C ILE A 127 -11.82 7.07 0.55
N ARG A 128 -11.41 6.37 -0.52
CA ARG A 128 -10.02 5.89 -0.67
C ARG A 128 -9.02 7.04 -0.69
N SER A 129 -9.35 8.14 -1.37
CA SER A 129 -8.48 9.32 -1.43
C SER A 129 -8.34 9.95 -0.04
N GLN A 130 -9.43 10.08 0.70
CA GLN A 130 -9.40 10.58 2.07
C GLN A 130 -8.57 9.67 2.98
N TRP A 131 -8.79 8.36 2.95
CA TRP A 131 -7.99 7.39 3.68
C TRP A 131 -6.49 7.54 3.37
N LEU A 132 -6.14 7.69 2.09
CA LEU A 132 -4.75 7.79 1.66
C LEU A 132 -4.10 9.09 2.15
N LEU A 133 -4.83 10.21 2.19
CA LEU A 133 -4.34 11.46 2.78
C LEU A 133 -4.11 11.32 4.29
N ASP A 134 -5.08 10.75 5.02
CA ASP A 134 -4.98 10.55 6.47
C ASP A 134 -3.81 9.61 6.82
N HIS A 135 -3.67 8.51 6.08
CA HIS A 135 -2.55 7.59 6.18
C HIS A 135 -1.22 8.28 5.89
N THR A 136 -1.13 9.07 4.81
CA THR A 136 0.09 9.80 4.44
C THR A 136 0.50 10.78 5.51
N LYS A 137 -0.45 11.52 6.09
CA LYS A 137 -0.20 12.44 7.20
C LYS A 137 0.35 11.69 8.40
N CYS A 138 -0.33 10.64 8.84
CA CYS A 138 0.08 9.86 10.01
C CYS A 138 1.47 9.22 9.82
N TYR A 139 1.73 8.69 8.62
CA TYR A 139 3.03 8.13 8.25
C TYR A 139 4.14 9.18 8.27
N LYS A 140 3.95 10.32 7.61
CA LYS A 140 4.95 11.41 7.57
C LYS A 140 5.22 12.00 8.96
N GLU A 141 4.21 12.12 9.81
CA GLU A 141 4.40 12.52 11.21
C GLU A 141 5.25 11.49 11.98
N GLY A 142 5.00 10.19 11.79
CA GLY A 142 5.81 9.14 12.43
C GLY A 142 7.25 9.08 11.93
N LEU A 143 7.50 9.40 10.66
CA LEU A 143 8.85 9.49 10.11
C LEU A 143 9.70 10.58 10.78
N GLN A 144 9.10 11.59 11.41
CA GLN A 144 9.84 12.60 12.17
C GLN A 144 10.55 12.04 13.41
N LEU A 145 10.19 10.82 13.84
CA LEU A 145 10.87 10.09 14.92
C LEU A 145 12.21 9.48 14.47
N LEU A 146 12.46 9.44 13.16
CA LEU A 146 13.70 8.93 12.59
C LEU A 146 14.72 10.05 12.42
N SER A 147 15.99 9.71 12.61
CA SER A 147 17.10 10.60 12.22
C SER A 147 17.23 10.68 10.69
N PHE A 148 17.94 11.70 10.21
CA PHE A 148 18.22 11.85 8.78
C PHE A 148 18.92 10.61 8.17
N ALA A 149 19.87 10.01 8.90
CA ALA A 149 20.55 8.81 8.43
C ALA A 149 19.60 7.62 8.28
N GLN A 150 18.68 7.44 9.23
CA GLN A 150 17.66 6.38 9.20
C GLN A 150 16.65 6.61 8.07
N LEU A 151 16.25 7.87 7.82
CA LEU A 151 15.39 8.22 6.68
C LEU A 151 16.07 7.91 5.35
N ALA A 152 17.35 8.25 5.20
CA ALA A 152 18.12 7.95 4.00
C ALA A 152 18.26 6.44 3.76
N GLU A 153 18.38 5.65 4.83
CA GLU A 153 18.41 4.18 4.76
C GLU A 153 17.04 3.58 4.46
N TRP A 154 15.95 4.20 4.92
CA TRP A 154 14.58 3.75 4.68
C TRP A 154 14.08 4.07 3.26
N LEU A 155 14.47 5.21 2.70
CA LEU A 155 13.97 5.72 1.42
C LEU A 155 14.01 4.73 0.24
N PRO A 156 15.07 3.90 0.04
CA PRO A 156 15.08 2.90 -1.02
C PRO A 156 13.94 1.88 -0.91
N ILE A 157 13.55 1.51 0.32
CA ILE A 157 12.44 0.58 0.58
C ILE A 157 11.11 1.27 0.40
N GLU A 158 10.99 2.51 0.86
CA GLU A 158 9.83 3.36 0.61
C GLU A 158 9.48 3.40 -0.89
N ASN A 159 10.49 3.60 -1.73
CA ASN A 159 10.35 3.70 -3.19
C ASN A 159 9.97 2.39 -3.89
N LEU A 160 10.02 1.24 -3.22
CA LEU A 160 9.49 0.00 -3.78
C LEU A 160 7.96 -0.01 -3.75
N MET A 161 7.35 0.69 -2.81
CA MET A 161 5.91 0.67 -2.57
C MET A 161 5.17 1.69 -3.43
N ARG A 162 3.84 1.67 -3.36
CA ARG A 162 3.03 2.67 -4.07
C ARG A 162 3.34 4.08 -3.53
N PRO A 163 3.47 5.08 -4.41
CA PRO A 163 3.75 6.44 -3.98
C PRO A 163 2.59 6.98 -3.14
N LEU A 164 2.93 7.77 -2.14
CA LEU A 164 1.99 8.52 -1.34
C LEU A 164 1.67 9.86 -2.04
N PRO A 165 0.45 10.40 -1.88
CA PRO A 165 0.12 11.73 -2.34
C PRO A 165 0.97 12.80 -1.65
N GLU A 166 1.10 13.95 -2.31
CA GLU A 166 1.62 15.14 -1.68
C GLU A 166 0.60 15.67 -0.67
N LEU A 167 1.10 16.20 0.45
CA LEU A 167 0.26 16.91 1.43
C LEU A 167 0.43 18.39 1.12
N GLU A 168 -0.69 19.07 0.85
CA GLU A 168 -0.73 20.53 0.65
C GLU A 168 -0.49 21.30 1.96
#